data_AF-A0A9D1DEM5-F1
#
_entry.id   AF-A0A9D1DEM5-F1
#
_cell.length_a   1.000
_cell.length_b   1.000
_cell.length_c   1.000
_cell.angle_alpha   90.00
_cell.angle_beta   90.00
_cell.angle_gamma   90.00
#
_symmetry.space_group_name_H-M   'P 1'
#
loop_
_entity.id
_entity.type
_entity.pdbx_description
1 polymer ?
#
loop_
_entity_poly.entity_id
_entity_poly.type
_entity_poly.pdbx_seq_one_letter_code
_entity_poly.pdbx_strand_id
1 'polypeptide(L)'
;MALRPGVTITTQYRTYSQSETYPIAIYAKGGKTASGIQFIQTPAQAVAVFGEDNDQSPLTRMILLCLEGGAAGVWAQNRTADAQTALETEFSAFLGSTQGEFLITDVTQQSLLADMKDILEEQGARKILFAGGSADPTALNSMRCVLACPQVKWEESSTVNLAPAAAAVLVSKSSRITGGNGSTMEFSGWVEEMTEAQKEEKMEQGISVLELSGGLLTLIRGIDTCTQDELGNTDYRYFNLSTPLILDYVVGELESYLTPLCLGGATLDGIESLCAAKLMELEQEGYLSAYGAPSAAAAETDPSCCLLTVSFTPARNIVTIQATLVVQI
;
A
#
# COMPACT_ATOMS: atom_id res chain seq x y z
N MET A 1 6.79 30.05 -52.71
CA MET A 1 5.78 29.85 -51.65
C MET A 1 6.25 28.67 -50.81
N ALA A 2 6.99 28.96 -49.72
CA ALA A 2 7.67 27.97 -48.92
C ALA A 2 6.75 27.48 -47.80
N LEU A 3 6.51 26.16 -47.73
CA LEU A 3 5.77 25.50 -46.66
C LEU A 3 6.59 25.56 -45.36
N ARG A 4 5.94 25.91 -44.25
CA ARG A 4 6.55 25.94 -42.91
C ARG A 4 6.86 24.51 -42.43
N PRO A 5 7.96 24.28 -41.68
CA PRO A 5 8.25 22.99 -41.08
C PRO A 5 7.17 22.63 -40.05
N GLY A 6 6.44 21.54 -40.29
CA GLY A 6 5.49 20.97 -39.35
C GLY A 6 6.22 20.20 -38.24
N VAL A 7 5.86 20.48 -37.00
CA VAL A 7 6.29 19.71 -35.83
C VAL A 7 5.74 18.29 -36.00
N THR A 8 6.63 17.30 -36.09
CA THR A 8 6.27 15.89 -36.09
C THR A 8 6.13 15.47 -34.63
N ILE A 9 4.91 15.20 -34.16
CA ILE A 9 4.69 14.54 -32.88
C ILE A 9 4.93 13.05 -33.11
N THR A 10 6.06 12.54 -32.62
CA THR A 10 6.26 11.10 -32.49
C THR A 10 5.70 10.69 -31.14
N THR A 11 4.45 10.20 -31.10
CA THR A 11 3.95 9.46 -29.95
C THR A 11 4.67 8.12 -29.91
N GLN A 12 5.70 8.00 -29.07
CA GLN A 12 6.09 6.69 -28.61
C GLN A 12 4.99 6.22 -27.67
N TYR A 13 4.16 5.30 -28.13
CA TYR A 13 3.40 4.46 -27.20
C TYR A 13 4.44 3.72 -26.35
N ARG A 14 4.64 4.17 -25.11
CA ARG A 14 5.12 3.26 -24.08
C ARG A 14 3.95 2.32 -23.81
N THR A 15 4.02 1.12 -24.36
CA THR A 15 3.32 -0.01 -23.79
C THR A 15 3.86 -0.17 -22.36
N TYR A 16 3.10 0.28 -21.36
CA TYR A 16 3.31 -0.14 -19.98
C TYR A 16 3.11 -1.67 -19.97
N SER A 17 4.19 -2.41 -19.82
CA SER A 17 4.11 -3.84 -19.57
C SER A 17 3.52 -4.04 -18.17
N GLN A 18 2.39 -4.73 -18.13
CA GLN A 18 1.59 -5.09 -16.97
C GLN A 18 2.31 -6.01 -15.94
N SER A 19 3.38 -5.53 -15.31
CA SER A 19 3.78 -6.08 -14.01
C SER A 19 4.34 -4.97 -13.13
N GLU A 20 3.44 -4.25 -12.47
CA GLU A 20 3.77 -3.40 -11.34
C GLU A 20 4.12 -4.29 -10.11
N THR A 21 5.15 -5.13 -10.21
CA THR A 21 5.61 -5.91 -9.05
C THR A 21 6.50 -5.02 -8.20
N TYR A 22 5.92 -4.41 -7.16
CA TYR A 22 6.66 -3.58 -6.22
C TYR A 22 7.40 -4.44 -5.19
N PRO A 23 8.57 -3.97 -4.71
CA PRO A 23 9.18 -4.58 -3.55
C PRO A 23 8.28 -4.38 -2.32
N ILE A 24 8.30 -5.37 -1.44
CA ILE A 24 7.55 -5.34 -0.18
C ILE A 24 8.51 -4.98 0.95
N ALA A 25 8.07 -4.18 1.92
CA ALA A 25 8.83 -3.89 3.12
C ALA A 25 8.35 -4.78 4.28
N ILE A 26 9.26 -5.38 5.05
CA ILE A 26 8.94 -6.22 6.22
C ILE A 26 9.73 -5.73 7.43
N TYR A 27 8.99 -5.41 8.48
CA TYR A 27 9.51 -5.02 9.79
C TYR A 27 9.03 -6.02 10.84
N ALA A 28 9.87 -7.00 11.19
CA ALA A 28 9.48 -8.11 12.06
C ALA A 28 10.67 -8.65 12.86
N LYS A 29 10.42 -9.49 13.86
CA LYS A 29 11.51 -10.17 14.60
C LYS A 29 12.17 -11.24 13.74
N GLY A 30 13.51 -11.22 13.68
CA GLY A 30 14.33 -12.25 13.05
C GLY A 30 15.03 -13.15 14.07
N GLY A 31 15.27 -14.40 13.70
CA GLY A 31 15.93 -15.41 14.55
C GLY A 31 17.44 -15.17 14.71
N LYS A 32 18.03 -14.36 13.84
CA LYS A 32 19.40 -13.86 13.94
C LYS A 32 19.40 -12.33 13.91
N THR A 33 20.10 -11.71 14.85
CA THR A 33 20.32 -10.26 14.83
C THR A 33 21.12 -9.88 13.60
N ALA A 34 20.51 -9.07 12.74
CA ALA A 34 21.14 -8.47 11.57
C ALA A 34 21.09 -6.96 11.74
N SER A 35 22.19 -6.27 11.41
CA SER A 35 22.26 -4.82 11.52
C SER A 35 21.69 -4.15 10.26
N GLY A 36 20.82 -3.18 10.48
CA GLY A 36 20.28 -2.32 9.43
C GLY A 36 19.28 -3.02 8.50
N ILE A 37 18.92 -2.28 7.46
CA ILE A 37 17.91 -2.65 6.47
C ILE A 37 18.60 -3.40 5.33
N GLN A 38 18.01 -4.50 4.87
CA GLN A 38 18.56 -5.37 3.83
C GLN A 38 17.56 -5.52 2.70
N PHE A 39 18.04 -5.52 1.45
CA PHE A 39 17.21 -5.86 0.30
C PHE A 39 17.47 -7.32 -0.10
N ILE A 40 16.44 -8.15 -0.02
CA ILE A 40 16.49 -9.59 -0.19
C ILE A 40 15.71 -9.98 -1.45
N GLN A 41 16.33 -10.77 -2.32
CA GLN A 41 15.70 -11.24 -3.57
C GLN A 41 15.69 -12.77 -3.69
N THR A 42 16.34 -13.48 -2.77
CA THR A 42 16.43 -14.93 -2.80
C THR A 42 16.23 -15.54 -1.40
N PRO A 43 15.64 -16.74 -1.30
CA PRO A 43 15.54 -17.48 -0.04
C PRO A 43 16.88 -17.66 0.69
N ALA A 44 17.94 -17.96 -0.06
CA ALA A 44 19.27 -18.17 0.51
C ALA A 44 19.83 -16.90 1.17
N GLN A 45 19.58 -15.72 0.60
CA GLN A 45 19.95 -14.44 1.23
C GLN A 45 19.18 -14.22 2.53
N ALA A 46 17.87 -14.52 2.56
CA ALA A 46 17.06 -14.38 3.77
C ALA A 46 17.63 -15.21 4.92
N VAL A 47 17.92 -16.49 4.67
CA VAL A 47 18.47 -17.42 5.67
C VAL A 47 19.85 -16.98 6.16
N ALA A 48 20.73 -16.56 5.25
CA ALA A 48 22.08 -16.11 5.59
C ALA A 48 22.08 -14.88 6.51
N VAL A 49 21.16 -13.95 6.27
CA VAL A 49 21.06 -12.67 6.97
C VAL A 49 20.26 -12.80 8.27
N PHE A 50 19.04 -13.32 8.20
CA PHE A 50 18.05 -13.28 9.28
C PHE A 50 17.87 -14.61 10.04
N GLY A 51 18.57 -15.66 9.62
CA GLY A 51 18.53 -16.97 10.24
C GLY A 51 17.53 -17.92 9.58
N GLU A 52 17.57 -19.18 10.01
CA GLU A 52 16.78 -20.28 9.45
C GLU A 52 15.27 -20.05 9.50
N ASP A 53 14.55 -20.74 8.61
CA ASP A 53 13.09 -20.82 8.65
C ASP A 53 12.63 -21.61 9.88
N ASN A 54 12.19 -20.89 10.90
CA ASN A 54 11.57 -21.45 12.10
C ASN A 54 10.73 -20.40 12.82
N ASP A 55 10.01 -20.82 13.84
CA ASP A 55 9.12 -19.97 14.65
C ASP A 55 9.83 -18.85 15.42
N GLN A 56 11.14 -18.92 15.60
CA GLN A 56 11.93 -17.84 16.21
C GLN A 56 12.27 -16.73 15.20
N SER A 57 12.02 -16.95 13.90
CA SER A 57 12.24 -15.97 12.84
C SER A 57 10.96 -15.70 12.01
N PRO A 58 9.95 -15.04 12.60
CA PRO A 58 8.80 -14.52 11.83
C PRO A 58 9.24 -13.78 10.56
N LEU A 59 10.28 -12.95 10.65
CA LEU A 59 10.84 -12.21 9.54
C LEU A 59 11.29 -13.13 8.39
N THR A 60 12.10 -14.16 8.67
CA THR A 60 12.54 -15.09 7.61
C THR A 60 11.33 -15.76 6.95
N ARG A 61 10.36 -16.23 7.75
CA ARG A 61 9.16 -16.90 7.22
C ARG A 61 8.32 -16.00 6.31
N MET A 62 8.11 -14.75 6.72
CA MET A 62 7.38 -13.77 5.92
C MET A 62 8.13 -13.42 4.62
N ILE A 63 9.46 -13.29 4.66
CA ILE A 63 10.28 -13.07 3.45
C ILE A 63 10.12 -14.24 2.49
N LEU A 64 10.25 -15.48 2.97
CA LEU A 64 10.14 -16.68 2.14
C LEU A 64 8.78 -16.75 1.46
N LEU A 65 7.69 -16.56 2.21
CA LEU A 65 6.34 -16.52 1.65
C LEU A 65 6.19 -15.41 0.59
N CYS A 66 6.72 -14.21 0.83
CA CYS A 66 6.63 -13.13 -0.15
C CYS A 66 7.39 -13.47 -1.44
N LEU A 67 8.58 -14.05 -1.33
CA LEU A 67 9.38 -14.44 -2.50
C LEU A 67 8.73 -15.60 -3.27
N GLU A 68 8.23 -16.63 -2.58
CA GLU A 68 7.48 -17.74 -3.19
C GLU A 68 6.17 -17.26 -3.80
N GLY A 69 5.50 -16.32 -3.13
CA GLY A 69 4.32 -15.64 -3.62
C GLY A 69 4.59 -14.74 -4.84
N GLY A 70 5.84 -14.48 -5.19
CA GLY A 70 6.24 -13.76 -6.41
C GLY A 70 6.50 -12.26 -6.23
N ALA A 71 6.82 -11.81 -5.02
CA ALA A 71 7.31 -10.44 -4.81
C ALA A 71 8.61 -10.19 -5.58
N ALA A 72 8.79 -8.98 -6.12
CA ALA A 72 10.00 -8.60 -6.88
C ALA A 72 11.27 -8.54 -6.01
N GLY A 73 11.10 -8.45 -4.71
CA GLY A 73 12.13 -8.36 -3.69
C GLY A 73 11.55 -7.84 -2.38
N VAL A 74 12.32 -7.96 -1.31
CA VAL A 74 11.88 -7.59 0.04
C VAL A 74 12.89 -6.69 0.71
N TRP A 75 12.47 -5.49 1.10
CA TRP A 75 13.19 -4.66 2.07
C TRP A 75 12.89 -5.17 3.47
N ALA A 76 13.86 -5.74 4.16
CA ALA A 76 13.68 -6.37 5.46
C ALA A 76 14.51 -5.67 6.54
N GLN A 77 13.92 -5.47 7.71
CA GLN A 77 14.63 -5.09 8.92
C GLN A 77 14.24 -6.02 10.07
N ASN A 78 15.27 -6.53 10.76
CA ASN A 78 15.06 -7.24 12.02
C ASN A 78 14.72 -6.21 13.10
N ARG A 79 13.49 -6.23 13.60
CA ARG A 79 13.07 -5.37 14.71
C ARG A 79 13.86 -5.76 15.96
N THR A 80 14.62 -4.82 16.49
CA THR A 80 15.38 -4.98 17.73
C THR A 80 14.72 -4.27 18.92
N ALA A 81 13.83 -3.31 18.65
CA ALA A 81 13.08 -2.60 19.66
C ALA A 81 11.91 -3.42 20.23
N ASP A 82 11.89 -3.56 21.56
CA ASP A 82 10.77 -4.11 22.32
C ASP A 82 10.03 -3.05 23.15
N ALA A 83 10.64 -1.88 23.36
CA ALA A 83 10.01 -0.74 24.04
C ALA A 83 9.38 0.22 23.02
N GLN A 84 8.21 0.77 23.35
CA GLN A 84 7.41 1.63 22.47
C GLN A 84 8.23 2.74 21.78
N THR A 85 8.89 3.61 22.55
CA THR A 85 9.70 4.72 22.01
C THR A 85 10.86 4.26 21.11
N ALA A 86 11.47 3.11 21.44
CA ALA A 86 12.53 2.54 20.61
C ALA A 86 11.97 2.02 19.28
N LEU A 87 10.77 1.44 19.31
CA LEU A 87 10.08 0.94 18.13
C LEU A 87 9.69 2.09 17.20
N GLU A 88 9.12 3.17 17.74
CA GLU A 88 8.75 4.35 16.96
C GLU A 88 9.95 4.92 16.19
N THR A 89 11.09 5.05 16.88
CA THR A 89 12.34 5.55 16.28
C THR A 89 12.86 4.60 15.20
N GLU A 90 12.92 3.30 15.51
CA GLU A 90 13.41 2.28 14.58
C GLU A 90 12.52 2.15 13.34
N PHE A 91 11.20 2.17 13.54
CA PHE A 91 10.20 2.07 12.50
C PHE A 91 10.15 3.32 11.59
N SER A 92 10.26 4.51 12.17
CA SER A 92 10.40 5.76 11.42
C SER A 92 11.62 5.74 10.48
N ALA A 93 12.77 5.29 10.98
CA ALA A 93 13.97 5.13 10.15
C ALA A 93 13.80 4.08 9.04
N PHE A 94 13.07 2.99 9.33
CA PHE A 94 12.71 1.97 8.35
C PHE A 94 11.85 2.52 7.21
N LEU A 95 10.81 3.28 7.54
CA LEU A 95 9.91 3.87 6.54
C LEU A 95 10.65 4.77 5.55
N GLY A 96 11.48 5.69 6.05
CA GLY A 96 12.22 6.64 5.22
C GLY A 96 13.31 6.01 4.34
N SER A 97 13.73 4.79 4.65
CA SER A 97 14.83 4.10 3.96
C SER A 97 14.37 2.98 3.02
N THR A 98 13.08 2.62 3.05
CA THR A 98 12.54 1.53 2.24
C THR A 98 11.68 2.03 1.09
N GLN A 99 11.74 1.33 -0.04
CA GLN A 99 10.87 1.58 -1.18
C GLN A 99 9.69 0.61 -1.20
N GLY A 100 8.67 0.95 -1.99
CA GLY A 100 7.45 0.16 -2.11
C GLY A 100 6.35 0.64 -1.18
N GLU A 101 5.15 0.12 -1.45
CA GLU A 101 3.89 0.60 -0.87
C GLU A 101 3.31 -0.36 0.15
N PHE A 102 3.77 -1.61 0.16
CA PHE A 102 3.26 -2.64 1.03
C PHE A 102 4.25 -2.89 2.16
N LEU A 103 3.76 -2.78 3.38
CA LEU A 103 4.52 -2.95 4.59
C LEU A 103 3.92 -4.10 5.40
N ILE A 104 4.73 -5.04 5.87
CA ILE A 104 4.29 -6.15 6.70
C ILE A 104 4.93 -6.05 8.08
N THR A 105 4.16 -6.38 9.12
CA THR A 105 4.67 -6.50 10.50
C THR A 105 4.19 -7.79 11.18
N ASP A 106 5.00 -8.29 12.11
CA ASP A 106 4.62 -9.36 13.05
C ASP A 106 4.07 -8.81 14.39
N VAL A 107 3.95 -7.48 14.52
CA VAL A 107 3.35 -6.86 15.71
C VAL A 107 1.87 -7.25 15.80
N THR A 108 1.46 -7.75 16.96
CA THR A 108 0.07 -8.10 17.28
C THR A 108 -0.53 -7.22 18.39
N GLN A 109 0.29 -6.41 19.07
CA GLN A 109 -0.15 -5.54 20.15
C GLN A 109 -0.87 -4.31 19.59
N GLN A 110 -2.10 -4.07 20.04
CA GLN A 110 -2.95 -2.96 19.58
C GLN A 110 -2.26 -1.60 19.67
N SER A 111 -1.63 -1.30 20.81
CA SER A 111 -0.99 0.00 21.03
C SER A 111 0.15 0.25 20.05
N LEU A 112 1.02 -0.74 19.84
CA LEU A 112 2.14 -0.61 18.92
C LEU A 112 1.69 -0.50 17.46
N LEU A 113 0.60 -1.17 17.07
CA LEU A 113 0.00 -0.98 15.74
C LEU A 113 -0.57 0.42 15.56
N ALA A 114 -1.19 0.99 16.60
CA ALA A 114 -1.66 2.37 16.58
C ALA A 114 -0.49 3.36 16.45
N ASP A 115 0.61 3.16 17.19
CA ASP A 115 1.81 4.00 17.05
C ASP A 115 2.41 3.91 15.64
N MET A 116 2.48 2.71 15.06
CA MET A 116 2.96 2.52 13.68
C MET A 116 2.05 3.21 12.66
N LYS A 117 0.73 3.16 12.85
CA LYS A 117 -0.25 3.90 12.04
C LYS A 117 -0.03 5.40 12.14
N ASP A 118 0.09 5.94 13.36
CA ASP A 118 0.29 7.36 13.59
C ASP A 118 1.59 7.84 12.91
N ILE A 119 2.68 7.07 13.00
CA ILE A 119 3.93 7.39 12.29
C ILE A 119 3.73 7.43 10.76
N LEU A 120 3.00 6.48 10.18
CA LEU A 120 2.72 6.47 8.74
C LEU A 120 1.95 7.73 8.31
N GLU A 121 0.94 8.12 9.08
CA GLU A 121 0.08 9.28 8.81
C GLU A 121 0.82 10.60 9.02
N GLU A 122 1.57 10.74 10.12
CA GLU A 122 2.37 11.94 10.43
C GLU A 122 3.49 12.18 9.41
N GLN A 123 4.09 11.10 8.88
CA GLN A 123 5.11 11.22 7.82
C GLN A 123 4.51 11.37 6.42
N GLY A 124 3.19 11.32 6.27
CA GLY A 124 2.53 11.32 4.96
C GLY A 124 2.97 10.14 4.08
N ALA A 125 3.35 9.01 4.69
CA ALA A 125 3.84 7.85 3.96
C ALA A 125 2.70 7.18 3.18
N ARG A 126 2.82 7.15 1.85
CA ARG A 126 1.92 6.42 0.94
C ARG A 126 2.22 4.92 0.95
N LYS A 127 2.02 4.30 2.11
CA LYS A 127 2.22 2.86 2.35
C LYS A 127 1.03 2.27 3.10
N ILE A 128 0.78 0.99 2.88
CA ILE A 128 -0.25 0.19 3.54
C ILE A 128 0.44 -0.82 4.46
N LEU A 129 0.13 -0.74 5.75
CA LEU A 129 0.58 -1.65 6.80
C LEU A 129 -0.35 -2.87 6.89
N PHE A 130 0.20 -4.06 6.67
CA PHE A 130 -0.45 -5.34 6.86
C PHE A 130 -0.02 -5.95 8.19
N ALA A 131 -1.00 -6.28 9.03
CA ALA A 131 -0.84 -6.95 10.31
C ALA A 131 -1.87 -8.08 10.50
N GLY A 132 -1.68 -8.91 11.52
CA GLY A 132 -2.57 -10.04 11.79
C GLY A 132 -3.92 -9.60 12.36
N GLY A 133 -5.00 -10.28 11.98
CA GLY A 133 -6.39 -9.94 12.35
C GLY A 133 -6.81 -10.13 13.81
N SER A 134 -5.87 -10.12 14.76
CA SER A 134 -6.16 -10.17 16.20
C SER A 134 -6.39 -8.80 16.83
N ALA A 135 -5.97 -7.72 16.16
CA ALA A 135 -6.17 -6.34 16.60
C ALA A 135 -7.63 -5.87 16.37
N ASP A 136 -8.05 -4.84 17.09
CA ASP A 136 -9.34 -4.17 16.89
C ASP A 136 -9.24 -3.19 15.70
N PRO A 137 -9.93 -3.46 14.58
CA PRO A 137 -9.94 -2.58 13.41
C PRO A 137 -10.53 -1.21 13.73
N THR A 138 -11.52 -1.12 14.62
CA THR A 138 -12.17 0.13 15.02
C THR A 138 -11.22 1.08 15.73
N ALA A 139 -10.29 0.52 16.51
CA ALA A 139 -9.28 1.31 17.21
C ALA A 139 -8.17 1.81 16.28
N LEU A 140 -7.95 1.16 15.13
CA LEU A 140 -7.01 1.63 14.10
C LEU A 140 -7.68 2.63 13.14
N ASN A 141 -8.90 2.33 12.71
CA ASN A 141 -9.74 3.15 11.82
C ASN A 141 -8.98 3.94 10.74
N SER A 142 -8.20 3.26 9.90
CA SER A 142 -7.31 3.93 8.95
C SER A 142 -7.21 3.22 7.62
N MET A 143 -7.21 4.02 6.54
CA MET A 143 -6.97 3.56 5.18
C MET A 143 -5.52 3.07 4.97
N ARG A 144 -4.65 3.27 5.96
CA ARG A 144 -3.24 2.83 5.95
C ARG A 144 -3.02 1.49 6.62
N CYS A 145 -4.04 0.89 7.23
CA CYS A 145 -3.93 -0.36 7.95
C CYS A 145 -4.83 -1.44 7.37
N VAL A 146 -4.28 -2.63 7.18
CA VAL A 146 -4.99 -3.85 6.78
C VAL A 146 -4.73 -4.92 7.82
N LEU A 147 -5.81 -5.46 8.37
CA LEU A 147 -5.77 -6.63 9.23
C LEU A 147 -6.16 -7.85 8.40
N ALA A 148 -5.31 -8.88 8.39
CA ALA A 148 -5.53 -10.09 7.59
C ALA A 148 -5.91 -11.30 8.47
N CYS A 149 -6.97 -12.02 8.08
CA CYS A 149 -7.41 -13.26 8.71
C CYS A 149 -7.81 -14.30 7.65
N PRO A 150 -8.00 -15.58 7.99
CA PRO A 150 -7.67 -16.22 9.27
C PRO A 150 -6.16 -16.39 9.45
N GLN A 151 -5.72 -17.14 10.46
CA GLN A 151 -4.31 -17.51 10.59
C GLN A 151 -3.85 -18.33 9.38
N VAL A 152 -2.74 -17.92 8.77
CA VAL A 152 -2.06 -18.67 7.70
C VAL A 152 -0.71 -19.09 8.23
N LYS A 153 -0.31 -20.35 8.03
CA LYS A 153 0.93 -20.91 8.56
C LYS A 153 1.50 -21.95 7.61
N TRP A 154 2.81 -22.18 7.62
CA TRP A 154 3.36 -23.33 6.89
C TRP A 154 2.95 -24.67 7.50
N GLU A 155 2.89 -24.69 8.83
CA GLU A 155 2.56 -25.86 9.64
C GLU A 155 1.54 -25.43 10.69
N GLU A 156 0.53 -26.25 10.97
CA GLU A 156 -0.50 -25.96 11.96
C GLU A 156 0.08 -25.63 13.35
N SER A 157 1.15 -26.33 13.73
CA SER A 157 1.88 -26.15 14.99
C SER A 157 2.70 -24.87 15.08
N SER A 158 2.89 -24.16 13.96
CA SER A 158 3.67 -22.92 13.96
C SER A 158 2.99 -21.83 14.78
N THR A 159 3.80 -20.99 15.42
CA THR A 159 3.35 -19.79 16.13
C THR A 159 3.33 -18.55 15.24
N VAL A 160 3.91 -18.61 14.02
CA VAL A 160 4.05 -17.45 13.12
C VAL A 160 2.84 -17.34 12.21
N ASN A 161 2.11 -16.22 12.30
CA ASN A 161 1.04 -15.89 11.36
C ASN A 161 1.60 -15.27 10.08
N LEU A 162 1.30 -15.89 8.96
CA LEU A 162 1.68 -15.49 7.60
C LEU A 162 0.58 -14.75 6.85
N ALA A 163 -0.63 -14.64 7.42
CA ALA A 163 -1.76 -13.97 6.78
C ALA A 163 -1.43 -12.54 6.31
N PRO A 164 -0.69 -11.70 7.08
CA PRO A 164 -0.34 -10.36 6.64
C PRO A 164 0.56 -10.37 5.40
N ALA A 165 1.53 -11.29 5.37
CA ALA A 165 2.45 -11.45 4.25
C ALA A 165 1.74 -12.00 3.01
N ALA A 166 0.84 -12.97 3.19
CA ALA A 166 0.01 -13.51 2.11
C ALA A 166 -0.88 -12.43 1.49
N ALA A 167 -1.60 -11.66 2.31
CA ALA A 167 -2.43 -10.57 1.82
C ALA A 167 -1.60 -9.51 1.08
N ALA A 168 -0.48 -9.08 1.65
CA ALA A 168 0.40 -8.09 1.02
C ALA A 168 0.94 -8.56 -0.34
N VAL A 169 1.42 -9.81 -0.47
CA VAL A 169 1.95 -10.30 -1.74
C VAL A 169 0.85 -10.45 -2.81
N LEU A 170 -0.33 -10.91 -2.40
CA LEU A 170 -1.51 -11.03 -3.26
C LEU A 170 -1.95 -9.67 -3.80
N VAL A 171 -2.02 -8.65 -2.94
CA VAL A 171 -2.31 -7.27 -3.33
C VAL A 171 -1.21 -6.73 -4.25
N SER A 172 0.07 -6.93 -3.90
CA SER A 172 1.22 -6.37 -4.64
C SER A 172 1.34 -6.85 -6.08
N LYS A 173 0.76 -8.01 -6.39
CA LYS A 173 0.75 -8.60 -7.74
C LYS A 173 -0.53 -8.31 -8.51
N SER A 174 -1.53 -7.76 -7.83
CA SER A 174 -2.83 -7.46 -8.41
C SER A 174 -2.86 -6.05 -9.01
N SER A 175 -3.85 -5.79 -9.87
CA SER A 175 -4.12 -4.42 -10.26
C SER A 175 -4.62 -3.62 -9.05
N ARG A 176 -4.15 -2.38 -8.92
CA ARG A 176 -4.67 -1.39 -7.95
C ARG A 176 -6.18 -1.22 -8.05
N ILE A 177 -6.73 -1.32 -9.27
CA ILE A 177 -8.16 -1.21 -9.54
C ILE A 177 -8.95 -2.32 -8.83
N THR A 178 -8.35 -3.50 -8.66
CA THR A 178 -8.98 -4.63 -7.97
C THR A 178 -8.66 -4.68 -6.48
N GLY A 179 -7.60 -4.02 -6.02
CA GLY A 179 -7.21 -4.00 -4.61
C GLY A 179 -6.94 -5.39 -4.02
N GLY A 180 -6.46 -6.33 -4.83
CA GLY A 180 -6.24 -7.72 -4.43
C GLY A 180 -7.49 -8.60 -4.37
N ASN A 181 -8.69 -8.07 -4.61
CA ASN A 181 -9.93 -8.85 -4.54
C ASN A 181 -9.91 -10.04 -5.52
N GLY A 182 -10.08 -11.25 -5.00
CA GLY A 182 -10.03 -12.50 -5.74
C GLY A 182 -8.64 -12.92 -6.26
N SER A 183 -7.58 -12.22 -5.84
CA SER A 183 -6.22 -12.60 -6.22
C SER A 183 -5.78 -13.89 -5.53
N THR A 184 -4.97 -14.70 -6.24
CA THR A 184 -4.58 -16.05 -5.79
C THR A 184 -3.09 -16.30 -5.88
N MET A 185 -2.60 -17.22 -5.04
CA MET A 185 -1.27 -17.80 -5.13
C MET A 185 -1.32 -19.28 -4.74
N GLU A 186 -0.39 -20.08 -5.27
CA GLU A 186 -0.20 -21.45 -4.78
C GLU A 186 0.28 -21.42 -3.33
N PHE A 187 -0.32 -22.27 -2.50
CA PHE A 187 0.04 -22.38 -1.10
C PHE A 187 -0.21 -23.79 -0.60
N SER A 188 0.82 -24.41 -0.01
CA SER A 188 0.77 -25.77 0.51
C SER A 188 0.79 -25.85 2.05
N GLY A 189 0.63 -24.72 2.72
CA GLY A 189 0.59 -24.66 4.18
C GLY A 189 -0.81 -24.92 4.75
N TRP A 190 -0.98 -24.51 6.00
CA TRP A 190 -2.20 -24.61 6.78
C TRP A 190 -2.89 -23.25 6.89
N VAL A 191 -4.22 -23.24 6.82
CA VAL A 191 -5.07 -22.07 7.02
C VAL A 191 -6.16 -22.45 8.01
N GLU A 192 -6.36 -21.62 9.03
CA GLU A 192 -7.41 -21.82 10.01
C GLU A 192 -8.79 -21.81 9.34
N GLU A 193 -9.62 -22.79 9.69
CA GLU A 193 -10.96 -22.93 9.11
C GLU A 193 -11.88 -21.80 9.60
N MET A 194 -12.62 -21.20 8.66
CA MET A 194 -13.67 -20.23 8.93
C MET A 194 -14.94 -20.59 8.15
N THR A 195 -16.08 -20.50 8.81
CA THR A 195 -17.39 -20.56 8.15
C THR A 195 -17.66 -19.30 7.33
N GLU A 196 -18.53 -19.37 6.32
CA GLU A 196 -18.93 -18.20 5.53
C GLU A 196 -19.47 -17.06 6.39
N ALA A 197 -20.26 -17.37 7.42
CA ALA A 197 -20.78 -16.37 8.33
C ALA A 197 -19.67 -15.63 9.10
N GLN A 198 -18.63 -16.35 9.53
CA GLN A 198 -17.48 -15.71 10.19
C GLN A 198 -16.66 -14.86 9.22
N LYS A 199 -16.54 -15.28 7.95
CA LYS A 199 -15.86 -14.49 6.91
C LYS A 199 -16.61 -13.18 6.65
N GLU A 200 -17.94 -13.25 6.51
CA GLU A 200 -18.80 -12.07 6.35
C GLU A 200 -18.66 -11.12 7.54
N GLU A 201 -18.76 -11.63 8.77
CA GLU A 201 -18.58 -10.85 9.99
C GLU A 201 -17.22 -10.13 10.03
N LYS A 202 -16.14 -10.82 9.64
CA LYS A 202 -14.80 -10.21 9.59
C LYS A 202 -14.70 -9.12 8.53
N MET A 203 -15.29 -9.33 7.36
CA MET A 203 -15.31 -8.29 6.32
C MET A 203 -16.11 -7.06 6.78
N GLU A 204 -17.23 -7.23 7.47
CA GLU A 204 -18.02 -6.13 8.05
C GLU A 204 -17.26 -5.36 9.13
N GLN A 205 -16.36 -6.03 9.84
CA GLN A 205 -15.46 -5.42 10.84
C GLN A 205 -14.28 -4.65 10.22
N GLY A 206 -14.09 -4.66 8.89
CA GLY A 206 -12.91 -4.03 8.26
C GLY A 206 -11.66 -4.91 8.29
N ILE A 207 -11.83 -6.24 8.26
CA ILE A 207 -10.74 -7.22 8.23
C ILE A 207 -10.72 -7.90 6.86
N SER A 208 -9.55 -7.95 6.24
CA SER A 208 -9.29 -8.66 4.99
C SER A 208 -9.29 -10.17 5.20
N VAL A 209 -10.03 -10.90 4.36
CA VAL A 209 -10.25 -12.34 4.52
C VAL A 209 -9.54 -13.14 3.43
N LEU A 210 -8.77 -14.14 3.85
CA LEU A 210 -8.11 -15.14 3.02
C LEU A 210 -8.86 -16.47 3.07
N GLU A 211 -8.77 -17.25 2.00
CA GLU A 211 -9.31 -18.61 1.92
C GLU A 211 -8.34 -19.52 1.18
N LEU A 212 -8.11 -20.73 1.72
CA LEU A 212 -7.39 -21.79 1.01
C LEU A 212 -8.39 -22.79 0.41
N SER A 213 -8.40 -22.89 -0.91
CA SER A 213 -9.23 -23.87 -1.63
C SER A 213 -8.45 -24.48 -2.78
N GLY A 214 -8.39 -25.81 -2.85
CA GLY A 214 -7.70 -26.52 -3.93
C GLY A 214 -6.20 -26.21 -4.06
N GLY A 215 -5.52 -25.87 -2.96
CA GLY A 215 -4.10 -25.47 -2.97
C GLY A 215 -3.85 -24.02 -3.41
N LEU A 216 -4.91 -23.23 -3.59
CA LEU A 216 -4.83 -21.81 -3.90
C LEU A 216 -5.27 -20.99 -2.70
N LEU A 217 -4.35 -20.17 -2.18
CA LEU A 217 -4.66 -19.15 -1.20
C LEU A 217 -5.19 -17.91 -1.92
N THR A 218 -6.41 -17.51 -1.58
CA THR A 218 -7.17 -16.45 -2.24
C THR A 218 -7.45 -15.33 -1.26
N LEU A 219 -7.19 -14.08 -1.65
CA LEU A 219 -7.70 -12.91 -0.93
C LEU A 219 -9.14 -12.68 -1.39
N ILE A 220 -10.12 -13.10 -0.58
CA ILE A 220 -11.54 -12.94 -0.88
C ILE A 220 -11.85 -11.46 -1.10
N ARG A 221 -11.40 -10.62 -0.14
CA ARG A 221 -11.57 -9.18 -0.23
C ARG A 221 -10.46 -8.44 0.51
N GLY A 222 -9.85 -7.47 -0.16
CA GLY A 222 -8.93 -6.49 0.41
C GLY A 222 -9.70 -5.31 1.00
N ILE A 223 -9.69 -5.21 2.32
CA ILE A 223 -10.39 -4.20 3.12
C ILE A 223 -9.39 -3.62 4.13
N ASP A 224 -9.35 -2.29 4.24
CA ASP A 224 -8.61 -1.58 5.27
C ASP A 224 -9.47 -1.37 6.54
N THR A 225 -8.86 -0.93 7.64
CA THR A 225 -9.57 -0.84 8.92
C THR A 225 -10.45 0.41 9.05
N CYS A 226 -10.53 1.28 8.02
CA CYS A 226 -11.35 2.48 8.06
C CYS A 226 -12.84 2.13 7.98
N THR A 227 -13.48 2.06 9.15
CA THR A 227 -14.88 1.64 9.32
C THR A 227 -15.75 2.72 9.95
N GLN A 228 -15.19 3.85 10.38
CA GLN A 228 -15.90 4.95 11.01
C GLN A 228 -15.52 6.32 10.45
N ASP A 229 -16.50 7.22 10.35
CA ASP A 229 -16.25 8.63 10.05
C ASP A 229 -15.70 9.38 11.28
N GLU A 230 -15.36 10.66 11.12
CA GLU A 230 -14.84 11.52 12.19
C GLU A 230 -15.84 11.70 13.37
N LEU A 231 -17.12 11.40 13.16
CA LEU A 231 -18.18 11.46 14.17
C LEU A 231 -18.42 10.09 14.83
N GLY A 232 -17.66 9.05 14.46
CA GLY A 232 -17.79 7.68 14.96
C GLY A 232 -18.95 6.89 14.38
N ASN A 233 -19.62 7.38 13.33
CA ASN A 233 -20.65 6.62 12.63
C ASN A 233 -19.99 5.62 11.69
N THR A 234 -20.63 4.47 11.50
CA THR A 234 -20.13 3.48 10.54
C THR A 234 -20.05 4.07 9.14
N ASP A 235 -18.88 3.98 8.56
CA ASP A 235 -18.56 4.55 7.26
C ASP A 235 -18.08 3.45 6.30
N TYR A 236 -18.98 3.01 5.42
CA TYR A 236 -18.67 1.98 4.43
C TYR A 236 -18.00 2.51 3.15
N ARG A 237 -17.75 3.82 3.06
CA ARG A 237 -17.23 4.49 1.85
C ARG A 237 -15.84 4.00 1.44
N TYR A 238 -15.06 3.52 2.41
CA TYR A 238 -13.64 3.17 2.23
C TYR A 238 -13.33 1.68 2.34
N PHE A 239 -14.35 0.80 2.37
CA PHE A 239 -14.22 -0.65 2.56
C PHE A 239 -13.52 -1.44 1.43
N ASN A 240 -12.78 -0.76 0.55
CA ASN A 240 -12.05 -1.42 -0.52
C ASN A 240 -10.66 -0.83 -0.62
N LEU A 241 -9.67 -1.70 -0.45
CA LEU A 241 -8.25 -1.39 -0.52
C LEU A 241 -7.85 -0.78 -1.88
N SER A 242 -8.64 -0.97 -2.94
CA SER A 242 -8.43 -0.24 -4.21
C SER A 242 -8.45 1.27 -4.04
N THR A 243 -9.21 1.79 -3.07
CA THR A 243 -9.40 3.22 -2.85
C THR A 243 -8.10 3.93 -2.43
N PRO A 244 -7.44 3.55 -1.31
CA PRO A 244 -6.14 4.13 -0.97
C PRO A 244 -5.08 3.85 -2.04
N LEU A 245 -5.09 2.68 -2.69
CA LEU A 245 -4.11 2.34 -3.71
C LEU A 245 -4.21 3.21 -4.97
N ILE A 246 -5.43 3.53 -5.41
CA ILE A 246 -5.67 4.45 -6.53
C ILE A 246 -5.36 5.88 -6.09
N LEU A 247 -5.79 6.29 -4.89
CA LEU A 247 -5.50 7.62 -4.34
C LEU A 247 -3.99 7.91 -4.35
N ASP A 248 -3.20 7.01 -3.77
CA ASP A 248 -1.75 7.17 -3.71
C ASP A 248 -1.11 7.21 -5.10
N TYR A 249 -1.56 6.34 -6.00
CA TYR A 249 -1.08 6.30 -7.38
C TYR A 249 -1.39 7.60 -8.13
N VAL A 250 -2.63 8.08 -8.07
CA VAL A 250 -3.07 9.32 -8.73
C VAL A 250 -2.30 10.51 -8.19
N VAL A 251 -2.17 10.66 -6.87
CA VAL A 251 -1.40 11.74 -6.25
C VAL A 251 0.08 11.64 -6.65
N GLY A 252 0.66 10.44 -6.65
CA GLY A 252 2.04 10.22 -7.07
C GLY A 252 2.29 10.57 -8.54
N GLU A 253 1.38 10.18 -9.43
CA GLU A 253 1.43 10.51 -10.85
C GLU A 253 1.27 12.02 -11.09
N LEU A 254 0.40 12.70 -10.35
CA LEU A 254 0.24 14.15 -10.42
C LEU A 254 1.51 14.87 -9.96
N GLU A 255 2.10 14.48 -8.84
CA GLU A 255 3.36 15.05 -8.35
C GLU A 255 4.49 14.84 -9.37
N SER A 256 4.68 13.60 -9.82
CA SER A 256 5.72 13.24 -10.78
C SER A 256 5.58 14.00 -12.10
N TYR A 257 4.34 14.21 -12.56
CA TYR A 257 4.04 14.92 -13.80
C TYR A 257 4.18 16.44 -13.66
N LEU A 258 3.64 17.03 -12.59
CA LEU A 258 3.53 18.48 -12.44
C LEU A 258 4.82 19.13 -11.94
N THR A 259 5.49 18.54 -10.94
CA THR A 259 6.70 19.13 -10.33
C THR A 259 7.75 19.59 -11.37
N PRO A 260 8.19 18.77 -12.35
CA PRO A 260 9.19 19.23 -13.31
C PRO A 260 8.68 20.32 -14.27
N LEU A 261 7.38 20.35 -14.55
CA LEU A 261 6.77 21.35 -15.45
C LEU A 261 6.59 22.70 -14.74
N CYS A 262 6.23 22.66 -13.46
CA CYS A 262 6.03 23.85 -12.64
C CYS A 262 7.34 24.60 -12.40
N LEU A 263 8.44 23.90 -12.10
CA LEU A 263 9.80 24.46 -11.99
C LEU A 263 10.27 25.19 -13.26
N GLY A 264 9.58 25.00 -14.39
CA GLY A 264 9.80 25.75 -15.63
C GLY A 264 9.14 27.13 -15.68
N GLY A 265 8.47 27.58 -14.61
CA GLY A 265 7.78 28.88 -14.54
C GLY A 265 6.32 28.82 -15.04
N ALA A 266 5.59 27.75 -14.73
CA ALA A 266 4.19 27.62 -15.12
C ALA A 266 3.29 28.63 -14.39
N THR A 267 2.29 29.18 -15.08
CA THR A 267 1.22 29.99 -14.45
C THR A 267 0.22 29.09 -13.74
N LEU A 268 -0.54 29.63 -12.78
CA LEU A 268 -1.61 28.87 -12.09
C LEU A 268 -2.59 28.22 -13.07
N ASP A 269 -3.11 28.98 -14.05
CA ASP A 269 -3.98 28.45 -15.12
C ASP A 269 -3.30 27.33 -15.94
N GLY A 270 -1.98 27.42 -16.12
CA GLY A 270 -1.18 26.41 -16.79
C GLY A 270 -1.09 25.12 -15.96
N ILE A 271 -0.89 25.24 -14.65
CA ILE A 271 -0.88 24.12 -13.70
C ILE A 271 -2.24 23.42 -13.68
N GLU A 272 -3.34 24.19 -13.62
CA GLU A 272 -4.71 23.64 -13.70
C GLU A 272 -4.92 22.86 -15.01
N SER A 273 -4.50 23.44 -16.14
CA SER A 273 -4.65 22.80 -17.46
C SER A 273 -3.83 21.50 -17.57
N LEU A 274 -2.60 21.50 -17.07
CA LEU A 274 -1.73 20.32 -17.03
C LEU A 274 -2.30 19.24 -16.11
N CYS A 275 -2.79 19.62 -14.94
CA CYS A 275 -3.44 18.71 -14.01
C CYS A 275 -4.70 18.08 -14.64
N ALA A 276 -5.56 18.87 -15.26
CA ALA A 276 -6.76 18.38 -15.94
C ALA A 276 -6.43 17.40 -17.08
N ALA A 277 -5.35 17.65 -17.83
CA ALA A 277 -4.89 16.74 -18.87
C ALA A 277 -4.40 15.41 -18.29
N LYS A 278 -3.65 15.43 -17.17
CA LYS A 278 -3.17 14.21 -16.51
C LYS A 278 -4.32 13.42 -15.87
N LEU A 279 -5.31 14.09 -15.28
CA LEU A 279 -6.52 13.43 -14.78
C LEU A 279 -7.33 12.76 -15.90
N MET A 280 -7.43 13.40 -17.08
CA MET A 280 -8.04 12.79 -18.26
C MET A 280 -7.29 11.52 -18.71
N GLU A 281 -5.96 11.53 -18.69
CA GLU A 281 -5.14 10.35 -19.00
C GLU A 281 -5.43 9.21 -18.00
N LEU A 282 -5.42 9.50 -16.70
CA LEU A 282 -5.70 8.51 -15.65
C LEU A 282 -7.12 7.94 -15.71
N GLU A 283 -8.11 8.73 -16.16
CA GLU A 283 -9.46 8.26 -16.47
C GLU A 283 -9.45 7.29 -17.67
N GLN A 284 -8.75 7.63 -18.76
CA GLN A 284 -8.64 6.77 -19.95
C GLN A 284 -7.90 5.46 -19.67
N GLU A 285 -6.93 5.48 -18.75
CA GLU A 285 -6.23 4.29 -18.25
C GLU A 285 -7.10 3.44 -17.31
N GLY A 286 -8.24 3.97 -16.86
CA GLY A 286 -9.21 3.26 -16.05
C GLY A 286 -8.95 3.32 -14.54
N TYR A 287 -8.10 4.24 -14.06
CA TYR A 287 -7.89 4.48 -12.62
C TYR A 287 -8.97 5.38 -12.02
N LEU A 288 -9.58 6.25 -12.83
CA LEU A 288 -10.65 7.15 -12.41
C LEU A 288 -11.96 6.81 -13.14
N SER A 289 -13.08 7.01 -12.46
CA SER A 289 -14.42 6.97 -13.07
C SER A 289 -14.98 8.37 -13.37
N ALA A 290 -14.45 9.39 -12.70
CA ALA A 290 -14.76 10.80 -12.90
C ALA A 290 -13.70 11.68 -12.24
N TYR A 291 -13.56 12.92 -12.69
CA TYR A 291 -12.79 13.96 -12.02
C TYR A 291 -13.43 15.35 -12.20
N GLY A 292 -13.20 16.23 -11.23
CA GLY A 292 -13.63 17.63 -11.27
C GLY A 292 -12.54 18.55 -11.82
N ALA A 293 -12.92 19.78 -12.15
CA ALA A 293 -11.95 20.79 -12.57
C ALA A 293 -10.95 21.09 -11.44
N PRO A 294 -9.63 20.99 -11.67
CA PRO A 294 -8.63 21.35 -10.67
C PRO A 294 -8.61 22.86 -10.44
N SER A 295 -8.16 23.27 -9.25
CA SER A 295 -8.00 24.68 -8.91
C SER A 295 -6.65 24.93 -8.25
N ALA A 296 -5.90 25.91 -8.75
CA ALA A 296 -4.57 26.27 -8.29
C ALA A 296 -4.59 27.66 -7.62
N ALA A 297 -4.03 27.75 -6.42
CA ALA A 297 -3.85 29.02 -5.71
C ALA A 297 -2.39 29.17 -5.28
N ALA A 298 -1.87 30.39 -5.22
CA ALA A 298 -0.56 30.63 -4.62
C ALA A 298 -0.60 30.27 -3.12
N ALA A 299 0.44 29.61 -2.60
CA ALA A 299 0.53 29.36 -1.17
C ALA A 299 0.81 30.66 -0.42
N GLU A 300 0.04 30.94 0.64
CA GLU A 300 0.20 32.19 1.42
C GLU A 300 1.52 32.25 2.19
N THR A 301 2.04 31.08 2.58
CA THR A 301 3.21 30.94 3.44
C THR A 301 4.52 30.80 2.67
N ASP A 302 4.47 30.34 1.42
CA ASP A 302 5.65 30.13 0.58
C ASP A 302 5.37 30.53 -0.88
N PRO A 303 5.94 31.65 -1.36
CA PRO A 303 5.72 32.11 -2.73
C PRO A 303 6.36 31.22 -3.80
N SER A 304 7.19 30.25 -3.42
CA SER A 304 7.73 29.22 -4.33
C SER A 304 6.83 27.97 -4.43
N CYS A 305 5.64 28.02 -3.83
CA CYS A 305 4.67 26.93 -3.85
C CYS A 305 3.28 27.38 -4.30
N CYS A 306 2.55 26.43 -4.88
CA CYS A 306 1.14 26.51 -5.23
C CYS A 306 0.36 25.40 -4.51
N LEU A 307 -0.85 25.73 -4.04
CA LEU A 307 -1.84 24.78 -3.55
C LEU A 307 -2.75 24.36 -4.70
N LEU A 308 -2.66 23.10 -5.11
CA LEU A 308 -3.48 22.50 -6.15
C LEU A 308 -4.56 21.63 -5.52
N THR A 309 -5.81 22.07 -5.61
CA THR A 309 -6.98 21.30 -5.19
C THR A 309 -7.48 20.46 -6.35
N VAL A 310 -7.60 19.15 -6.14
CA VAL A 310 -8.14 18.19 -7.11
C VAL A 310 -9.32 17.44 -6.50
N SER A 311 -10.25 17.01 -7.35
CA SER A 311 -11.32 16.11 -6.96
C SER A 311 -11.47 14.99 -7.99
N PHE A 312 -11.58 13.75 -7.53
CA PHE A 312 -11.71 12.60 -8.41
C PHE A 312 -12.40 11.42 -7.72
N THR A 313 -13.02 10.56 -8.52
CA THR A 313 -13.64 9.32 -8.05
C THR A 313 -12.80 8.14 -8.54
N PRO A 314 -12.21 7.34 -7.63
CA PRO A 314 -11.48 6.13 -8.01
C PRO A 314 -12.36 5.16 -8.81
N ALA A 315 -11.73 4.41 -9.72
CA ALA A 315 -12.41 3.39 -10.49
C ALA A 315 -13.11 2.37 -9.60
N ARG A 316 -14.32 1.94 -10.04
CA ARG A 316 -15.21 1.02 -9.31
C ARG A 316 -15.59 1.49 -7.90
N ASN A 317 -15.41 2.78 -7.60
CA ASN A 317 -15.91 3.41 -6.39
C ASN A 317 -16.97 4.46 -6.75
N ILE A 318 -17.82 4.80 -5.79
CA ILE A 318 -18.86 5.85 -5.89
C ILE A 318 -18.46 7.11 -5.11
N VAL A 319 -17.37 7.05 -4.35
CA VAL A 319 -16.92 8.12 -3.46
C VAL A 319 -15.96 9.05 -4.20
N THR A 320 -16.29 10.33 -4.23
CA THR A 320 -15.38 11.38 -4.72
C THR A 320 -14.43 11.78 -3.59
N ILE A 321 -13.15 11.73 -3.89
CA ILE A 321 -12.07 12.19 -3.03
C ILE A 321 -11.71 13.62 -3.42
N GLN A 322 -11.47 14.46 -2.41
CA GLN A 322 -10.86 15.78 -2.59
C GLN A 322 -9.47 15.75 -1.95
N ALA A 323 -8.46 16.14 -2.71
CA ALA A 323 -7.08 16.20 -2.24
C ALA A 323 -6.48 17.57 -2.55
N THR A 324 -5.61 18.05 -1.67
CA THR A 324 -4.82 19.26 -1.90
C THR A 324 -3.35 18.88 -1.94
N LEU A 325 -2.70 19.19 -3.06
CA LEU A 325 -1.28 18.96 -3.27
C LEU A 325 -0.53 20.29 -3.12
N VAL A 326 0.68 20.23 -2.55
CA VAL A 326 1.62 21.35 -2.56
C VAL A 326 2.58 21.13 -3.72
N VAL A 327 2.59 22.05 -4.69
CA VAL A 327 3.41 21.96 -5.90
C VAL A 327 4.42 23.10 -5.91
N GLN A 328 5.71 22.78 -6.00
CA GLN A 328 6.76 23.78 -6.14
C GLN A 328 6.75 24.41 -7.55
N ILE A 329 6.91 25.73 -7.62
CA ILE A 329 6.86 26.57 -8.83
C ILE A 329 8.14 27.37 -9.03
#